data_AF-A0A966M3M7-F1
#
_entry.id   AF-A0A966M3M7-F1
#
_cell.length_a   1.000
_cell.length_b   1.000
_cell.length_c   1.000
_cell.angle_alpha   90.00
_cell.angle_beta   90.00
_cell.angle_gamma   90.00
#
_symmetry.space_group_name_H-M   'P 1'
#
loop_
_entity.id
_entity.type
_entity.pdbx_description
1 polymer ?
#
loop_
_entity_poly.entity_id
_entity_poly.type
_entity_poly.pdbx_seq_one_letter_code
_entity_poly.pdbx_strand_id
1 'polypeptide(L)'
;MIFRTLLLIIFTVNLSSSVIPEYKAKYKFERDDFSITGIRELKKSNNDDFIFKFNANTLLIVSMNFESIFEIKDSKIISKNYEVKIRPKSVDRDQKISYDYDNFKINSSGRNSWVAPLDQTAFLTDPLNAQIQIRLNLISGMKRFYINVIEMETGESQENLYELDGEAICTLQDKNYDCVILKRFRESDDRITTYYLIPELAYMFYKVIDESPEEYQKLELKELLSFG
;
A
#
# COMPACT_ATOMS: atom_id res chain seq x y z
N MET A 1 26.31 41.47 43.96
CA MET A 1 25.20 40.82 43.21
C MET A 1 25.82 39.94 42.14
N ILE A 2 25.83 38.62 42.33
CA ILE A 2 26.34 37.66 41.34
C ILE A 2 25.15 37.17 40.54
N PHE A 3 25.04 37.61 39.29
CA PHE A 3 24.04 37.10 38.36
C PHE A 3 24.56 35.78 37.79
N ARG A 4 24.03 34.66 38.29
CA ARG A 4 24.27 33.33 37.69
C ARG A 4 23.35 33.19 36.48
N THR A 5 23.89 33.38 35.29
CA THR A 5 23.18 33.09 34.04
C THR A 5 23.11 31.58 33.87
N LEU A 6 21.92 31.01 34.06
CA LEU A 6 21.64 29.61 33.75
C LEU A 6 21.44 29.48 32.23
N LEU A 7 22.38 28.84 31.54
CA LEU A 7 22.26 28.54 30.12
C LEU A 7 21.36 27.30 29.94
N LEU A 8 20.11 27.51 29.53
CA LEU A 8 19.20 26.43 29.13
C LEU A 8 19.52 26.02 27.69
N ILE A 9 20.19 24.88 27.53
CA ILE A 9 20.38 24.24 26.22
C ILE A 9 19.08 23.50 25.89
N ILE A 10 18.29 24.05 24.97
CA ILE A 10 17.13 23.35 24.41
C ILE A 10 17.66 22.37 23.37
N PHE A 11 17.67 21.08 23.72
CA PHE A 11 17.96 19.99 22.79
C PHE A 11 16.72 19.81 21.89
N THR A 12 16.71 20.40 20.71
CA THR A 12 15.71 20.04 19.68
C THR A 12 16.11 18.69 19.13
N VAL A 13 15.58 17.61 19.71
CA VAL A 13 15.57 16.31 19.05
C VAL A 13 14.69 16.45 17.82
N ASN A 14 15.31 16.52 16.64
CA ASN A 14 14.62 16.28 15.38
C ASN A 14 14.27 14.79 15.37
N LEU A 15 13.14 14.42 15.99
CA LEU A 15 12.47 13.18 15.61
C LEU A 15 11.99 13.40 14.17
N SER A 16 12.79 12.95 13.21
CA SER A 16 12.29 12.70 11.87
C SER A 16 11.38 11.48 11.97
N SER A 17 10.15 11.71 12.43
CA SER A 17 9.10 10.71 12.38
C SER A 17 8.76 10.52 10.91
N SER A 18 8.98 9.32 10.38
CA SER A 18 8.38 8.96 9.10
C SER A 18 6.87 9.11 9.25
N VAL A 19 6.25 9.89 8.36
CA VAL A 19 4.78 10.12 8.35
C VAL A 19 4.02 8.79 8.35
N ILE A 20 4.63 7.75 7.78
CA ILE A 20 4.12 6.39 7.83
C ILE A 20 5.10 5.50 8.61
N PRO A 21 4.68 4.91 9.74
CA PRO A 21 5.52 4.01 10.52
C PRO A 21 5.75 2.68 9.80
N GLU A 22 6.92 2.10 10.03
CA GLU A 22 7.18 0.69 9.70
C GLU A 22 6.19 -0.20 10.46
N TYR A 23 5.78 -1.31 9.86
CA TYR A 23 4.89 -2.24 10.53
C TYR A 23 5.05 -3.65 10.00
N LYS A 24 4.65 -4.61 10.83
CA LYS A 24 4.50 -6.01 10.47
C LYS A 24 3.18 -6.52 11.00
N ALA A 25 2.40 -7.19 10.17
CA ALA A 25 1.06 -7.63 10.53
C ALA A 25 0.65 -8.90 9.78
N LYS A 26 -0.22 -9.69 10.41
CA LYS A 26 -0.83 -10.87 9.82
C LYS A 26 -2.14 -10.48 9.15
N TYR A 27 -2.27 -10.80 7.87
CA TYR A 27 -3.48 -10.59 7.09
C TYR A 27 -4.01 -11.91 6.54
N LYS A 28 -5.35 -12.04 6.50
CA LYS A 28 -6.03 -13.11 5.79
C LYS A 28 -6.53 -12.57 4.46
N PHE A 29 -6.11 -13.20 3.37
CA PHE A 29 -6.68 -13.03 2.04
C PHE A 29 -7.72 -14.12 1.79
N GLU A 30 -8.89 -13.76 1.29
CA GLU A 30 -10.02 -14.64 1.03
C GLU A 30 -10.60 -14.35 -0.36
N ARG A 31 -10.96 -15.42 -1.06
CA ARG A 31 -11.78 -15.48 -2.26
C ARG A 31 -12.88 -16.54 -2.03
N ASP A 32 -13.81 -16.65 -2.96
CA ASP A 32 -14.93 -17.60 -2.85
C ASP A 32 -14.48 -19.06 -2.68
N ASP A 33 -13.37 -19.44 -3.29
CA ASP A 33 -12.87 -20.82 -3.35
C ASP A 33 -11.67 -21.10 -2.42
N PHE A 34 -11.04 -20.06 -1.87
CA PHE A 34 -9.76 -20.20 -1.19
C PHE A 34 -9.49 -19.08 -0.18
N SER A 35 -8.73 -19.41 0.87
CA SER A 35 -8.13 -18.39 1.73
C SER A 35 -6.69 -18.73 2.12
N ILE A 36 -5.89 -17.69 2.32
CA ILE A 36 -4.51 -17.79 2.77
C ILE A 36 -4.19 -16.70 3.79
N THR A 37 -3.40 -17.06 4.79
CA THR A 37 -2.87 -16.08 5.73
C THR A 37 -1.42 -15.78 5.38
N GLY A 38 -1.08 -14.49 5.40
CA GLY A 38 0.25 -14.02 5.08
C GLY A 38 0.70 -12.89 6.00
N ILE A 39 1.97 -12.57 5.90
CA ILE A 39 2.60 -11.45 6.60
C ILE A 39 2.71 -10.28 5.65
N ARG A 40 2.13 -9.16 6.06
CA ARG A 40 2.29 -7.86 5.43
C ARG A 40 3.32 -7.06 6.21
N GLU A 41 4.30 -6.49 5.53
CA GLU A 41 5.41 -5.78 6.18
C GLU A 41 5.79 -4.55 5.37
N LEU A 42 5.82 -3.39 6.02
CA LEU A 42 6.38 -2.15 5.49
C LEU A 42 7.64 -1.84 6.27
N LYS A 43 8.76 -1.71 5.57
CA LYS A 43 10.07 -1.45 6.16
C LYS A 43 10.82 -0.40 5.34
N LYS A 44 11.61 0.43 5.99
CA LYS A 44 12.57 1.33 5.39
C LYS A 44 13.93 0.62 5.27
N SER A 45 14.53 0.67 4.09
CA SER A 45 15.89 0.17 3.85
C SER A 45 16.94 1.24 4.12
N ASN A 46 18.20 0.81 4.13
CA ASN A 46 19.35 1.67 4.48
C ASN A 46 19.58 2.84 3.50
N ASN A 47 18.99 2.79 2.31
CA ASN A 47 19.08 3.81 1.26
C ASN A 47 17.83 4.72 1.19
N ASP A 48 17.09 4.83 2.28
CA ASP A 48 15.83 5.58 2.41
C ASP A 48 14.63 5.06 1.60
N ASP A 49 14.78 3.98 0.82
CA ASP A 49 13.65 3.33 0.17
C ASP A 49 12.73 2.66 1.19
N PHE A 50 11.46 2.56 0.80
CA PHE A 50 10.49 1.70 1.46
C PHE A 50 10.31 0.41 0.68
N ILE A 51 10.23 -0.68 1.42
CA ILE A 51 9.93 -2.02 0.94
C ILE A 51 8.61 -2.43 1.55
N PHE A 52 7.60 -2.62 0.72
CA PHE A 52 6.28 -3.06 1.13
C PHE A 52 5.98 -4.45 0.58
N LYS A 53 5.67 -5.40 1.47
CA LYS A 53 5.57 -6.82 1.16
C LYS A 53 4.27 -7.43 1.64
N PHE A 54 3.80 -8.44 0.90
CA PHE A 54 2.86 -9.44 1.40
C PHE A 54 3.37 -10.83 1.02
N ASN A 55 3.66 -11.68 2.01
CA ASN A 55 4.14 -13.03 1.80
C ASN A 55 3.19 -14.02 2.50
N ALA A 56 2.60 -14.91 1.72
CA ALA A 56 1.64 -15.90 2.20
C ALA A 56 1.97 -17.27 1.61
N ASN A 57 1.94 -18.32 2.43
CA ASN A 57 2.12 -19.69 1.98
C ASN A 57 1.19 -20.65 2.75
N THR A 58 0.79 -21.74 2.11
CA THR A 58 0.12 -22.86 2.76
C THR A 58 1.03 -24.08 2.78
N LEU A 59 0.72 -25.07 3.62
CA LEU A 59 1.41 -26.36 3.58
C LEU A 59 1.20 -27.11 2.24
N LEU A 60 0.16 -26.75 1.47
CA LEU A 60 -0.27 -27.46 0.26
C LEU A 60 0.20 -26.79 -1.04
N ILE A 61 1.37 -26.11 -1.01
CA ILE A 61 2.13 -25.59 -2.17
C ILE A 61 1.57 -24.27 -2.77
N VAL A 62 0.48 -23.72 -2.23
CA VAL A 62 -0.01 -22.39 -2.64
C VAL A 62 0.83 -21.31 -1.96
N SER A 63 1.31 -20.34 -2.73
CA SER A 63 1.94 -19.15 -2.17
C SER A 63 1.64 -17.91 -2.98
N MET A 64 1.64 -16.77 -2.30
CA MET A 64 1.45 -15.45 -2.89
C MET A 64 2.50 -14.53 -2.27
N ASN A 65 3.37 -13.98 -3.12
CA ASN A 65 4.41 -13.06 -2.71
C ASN A 65 4.29 -11.80 -3.55
N PHE A 66 4.12 -10.66 -2.89
CA PHE A 66 4.06 -9.34 -3.50
C PHE A 66 5.12 -8.48 -2.84
N GLU A 67 5.84 -7.70 -3.64
CA GLU A 67 6.84 -6.75 -3.19
C GLU A 67 6.71 -5.48 -4.02
N SER A 68 6.72 -4.33 -3.35
CA SER A 68 6.89 -3.03 -3.96
C SER A 68 8.04 -2.30 -3.26
N ILE A 69 8.90 -1.67 -4.06
CA ILE A 69 10.00 -0.82 -3.63
C ILE A 69 9.74 0.58 -4.17
N PHE A 70 9.78 1.58 -3.31
CA PHE A 70 9.46 2.96 -3.66
C PHE A 70 10.11 3.95 -2.70
N GLU A 71 10.17 5.22 -3.06
CA GLU A 71 10.50 6.32 -2.16
C GLU A 71 9.25 7.13 -1.82
N ILE A 72 9.29 7.84 -0.69
CA ILE A 72 8.32 8.90 -0.35
C ILE A 72 9.06 10.23 -0.40
N LYS A 73 8.67 11.11 -1.33
CA LYS A 73 9.23 12.46 -1.48
C LYS A 73 8.09 13.46 -1.57
N ASP A 74 8.12 14.50 -0.73
CA ASP A 74 7.10 15.56 -0.71
C ASP A 74 5.65 15.00 -0.64
N SER A 75 5.44 13.97 0.19
CA SER A 75 4.17 13.25 0.35
C SER A 75 3.65 12.54 -0.92
N LYS A 76 4.53 12.31 -1.90
CA LYS A 76 4.28 11.55 -3.13
C LYS A 76 5.13 10.28 -3.19
N ILE A 77 4.55 9.25 -3.76
CA ILE A 77 5.22 7.98 -4.04
C ILE A 77 6.03 8.08 -5.33
N ILE A 78 7.29 7.63 -5.28
CA ILE A 78 8.14 7.42 -6.45
C ILE A 78 8.38 5.90 -6.57
N SER A 79 7.63 5.25 -7.45
CA SER A 79 7.69 3.80 -7.66
C SER A 79 9.03 3.38 -8.26
N LYS A 80 9.67 2.32 -7.75
CA LYS A 80 10.94 1.80 -8.33
C LYS A 80 10.77 0.42 -8.92
N ASN A 81 10.18 -0.50 -8.16
CA ASN A 81 10.01 -1.88 -8.58
C ASN A 81 8.75 -2.48 -7.95
N TYR A 82 8.02 -3.27 -8.72
CA TYR A 82 6.91 -4.09 -8.26
C TYR A 82 7.10 -5.52 -8.74
N GLU A 83 6.86 -6.50 -7.87
CA GLU A 83 6.92 -7.92 -8.22
C GLU A 83 5.77 -8.68 -7.57
N VAL A 84 5.10 -9.50 -8.37
CA VAL A 84 4.11 -10.48 -7.90
C VAL A 84 4.55 -11.87 -8.34
N LYS A 85 4.51 -12.82 -7.40
CA LYS A 85 4.80 -14.24 -7.62
C LYS A 85 3.72 -15.09 -6.96
N ILE A 86 2.97 -15.84 -7.76
CA ILE A 86 1.89 -16.72 -7.28
C ILE A 86 2.20 -18.17 -7.66
N ARG A 87 1.96 -19.09 -6.72
CA ARG A 87 2.09 -20.54 -6.92
C ARG A 87 0.75 -21.23 -6.65
N PRO A 88 0.43 -22.31 -7.38
CA PRO A 88 1.28 -22.99 -8.37
C PRO A 88 1.48 -22.17 -9.65
N LYS A 89 2.57 -22.43 -10.39
CA LYS A 89 2.93 -21.71 -11.61
C LYS A 89 1.85 -21.78 -12.70
N SER A 90 0.99 -22.79 -12.66
CA SER A 90 -0.16 -22.92 -13.57
C SER A 90 -1.19 -21.80 -13.45
N VAL A 91 -1.20 -21.03 -12.35
CA VAL A 91 -2.05 -19.83 -12.20
C VAL A 91 -1.59 -18.69 -13.11
N ASP A 92 -0.32 -18.70 -13.53
CA ASP A 92 0.32 -17.76 -14.45
C ASP A 92 0.03 -16.29 -14.14
N ARG A 93 0.45 -15.85 -12.96
CA ARG A 93 0.30 -14.46 -12.48
C ARG A 93 1.62 -13.79 -12.11
N ASP A 94 2.75 -14.43 -12.41
CA ASP A 94 4.05 -13.85 -12.09
C ASP A 94 4.32 -12.66 -13.01
N GLN A 95 4.61 -11.50 -12.44
CA GLN A 95 4.92 -10.30 -13.19
C GLN A 95 5.86 -9.41 -12.40
N LYS A 96 6.79 -8.76 -13.11
CA LYS A 96 7.71 -7.77 -12.55
C LYS A 96 7.65 -6.49 -13.38
N ILE A 97 7.53 -5.36 -12.69
CA ILE A 97 7.53 -4.02 -13.27
C ILE A 97 8.69 -3.23 -12.67
N SER A 98 9.49 -2.59 -13.52
CA SER A 98 10.59 -1.70 -13.12
C SER A 98 10.43 -0.32 -13.76
N TYR A 99 10.63 0.71 -12.95
CA TYR A 99 10.50 2.12 -13.33
C TYR A 99 11.89 2.71 -13.53
N ASP A 100 12.24 3.01 -14.78
CA ASP A 100 13.53 3.56 -15.20
C ASP A 100 13.39 5.06 -15.44
N TYR A 101 13.75 5.85 -14.43
CA TYR A 101 13.68 7.31 -14.47
C TYR A 101 14.78 7.95 -15.33
N ASP A 102 15.90 7.27 -15.53
CA ASP A 102 17.01 7.78 -16.36
C ASP A 102 16.65 7.70 -17.85
N ASN A 103 15.96 6.63 -18.25
CA ASN A 103 15.55 6.40 -19.63
C ASN A 103 14.07 6.72 -19.91
N PHE A 104 13.33 7.21 -18.92
CA PHE A 104 11.90 7.54 -19.01
C PHE A 104 11.04 6.36 -19.49
N LYS A 105 11.26 5.17 -18.93
CA LYS A 105 10.56 3.95 -19.33
C LYS A 105 10.06 3.15 -18.14
N ILE A 106 8.97 2.44 -18.36
CA ILE A 106 8.48 1.40 -17.47
C ILE A 106 8.57 0.08 -18.24
N ASN A 107 9.22 -0.91 -17.64
CA ASN A 107 9.40 -2.22 -18.25
C ASN A 107 8.62 -3.25 -17.45
N SER A 108 7.79 -4.05 -18.12
CA SER A 108 7.11 -5.19 -17.54
C SER A 108 7.60 -6.50 -18.16
N SER A 109 7.71 -7.52 -17.33
CA SER A 109 8.12 -8.88 -17.72
C SER A 109 7.35 -9.94 -16.94
N GLY A 110 7.30 -11.17 -17.45
CA GLY A 110 6.50 -12.26 -16.89
C GLY A 110 5.22 -12.45 -17.70
N ARG A 111 4.07 -12.57 -17.02
CA ARG A 111 2.75 -12.79 -17.65
C ARG A 111 2.46 -11.78 -18.77
N ASN A 112 2.59 -10.49 -18.45
CA ASN A 112 2.42 -9.40 -19.41
C ASN A 112 3.77 -8.73 -19.64
N SER A 113 4.29 -8.84 -20.86
CA SER A 113 5.56 -8.23 -21.24
C SER A 113 5.31 -7.04 -22.16
N TRP A 114 5.69 -5.85 -21.71
CA TRP A 114 5.48 -4.58 -22.42
C TRP A 114 6.48 -3.53 -21.95
N VAL A 115 6.60 -2.45 -22.72
CA VAL A 115 7.36 -1.26 -22.36
C VAL A 115 6.45 -0.05 -22.57
N ALA A 116 6.35 0.80 -21.56
CA ALA A 116 5.53 2.01 -21.58
C ALA A 116 6.40 3.26 -21.29
N PRO A 117 6.00 4.45 -21.78
CA PRO A 117 6.66 5.69 -21.39
C PRO A 117 6.42 5.98 -19.89
N LEU A 118 7.43 6.53 -19.22
CA LEU A 118 7.33 7.00 -17.84
C LEU A 118 7.16 8.53 -17.82
N ASP A 119 5.96 9.00 -17.49
CA ASP A 119 5.73 10.39 -17.13
C ASP A 119 6.03 10.60 -15.63
N GLN A 120 7.11 11.33 -15.33
CA GLN A 120 7.52 11.61 -13.97
C GLN A 120 6.53 12.51 -13.21
N THR A 121 5.73 13.30 -13.93
CA THR A 121 4.75 14.23 -13.35
C THR A 121 3.44 13.54 -12.99
N ALA A 122 3.19 12.35 -13.54
CA ALA A 122 1.99 11.57 -13.26
C ALA A 122 2.02 10.88 -11.88
N PHE A 123 3.20 10.77 -11.24
CA PHE A 123 3.41 10.04 -9.97
C PHE A 123 2.75 8.66 -9.98
N LEU A 124 3.02 7.90 -11.05
CA LEU A 124 2.38 6.61 -11.28
C LEU A 124 2.73 5.59 -10.20
N THR A 125 1.70 5.01 -9.58
CA THR A 125 1.81 4.02 -8.52
C THR A 125 1.61 2.60 -9.06
N ASP A 126 2.23 1.63 -8.39
CA ASP A 126 1.88 0.21 -8.54
C ASP A 126 0.71 -0.16 -7.61
N PRO A 127 0.05 -1.32 -7.80
CA PRO A 127 -1.12 -1.70 -7.01
C PRO A 127 -0.87 -1.76 -5.49
N LEU A 128 0.37 -1.97 -5.05
CA LEU A 128 0.72 -2.14 -3.65
C LEU A 128 1.13 -0.80 -3.02
N ASN A 129 1.95 0.02 -3.69
CA ASN A 129 2.34 1.33 -3.16
C ASN A 129 1.26 2.41 -3.33
N ALA A 130 0.27 2.23 -4.21
CA ALA A 130 -0.96 3.05 -4.23
C ALA A 130 -1.66 3.07 -2.86
N GLN A 131 -1.60 1.95 -2.13
CA GLN A 131 -2.15 1.85 -0.77
C GLN A 131 -1.40 2.73 0.23
N ILE A 132 -0.10 2.97 0.01
CA ILE A 132 0.67 3.90 0.83
C ILE A 132 0.32 5.35 0.48
N GLN A 133 0.12 5.67 -0.81
CA GLN A 133 -0.35 7.00 -1.23
C GLN A 133 -1.73 7.33 -0.64
N ILE A 134 -2.66 6.36 -0.58
CA ILE A 134 -3.95 6.52 0.11
C ILE A 134 -3.74 6.99 1.56
N ARG A 135 -2.85 6.31 2.30
CA ARG A 135 -2.55 6.65 3.69
C ARG A 135 -1.95 8.05 3.82
N LEU A 136 -0.98 8.40 2.97
CA LEU A 136 -0.38 9.74 2.97
C LEU A 136 -1.43 10.84 2.74
N ASN A 137 -2.32 10.64 1.76
CA ASN A 137 -3.38 11.60 1.45
C ASN A 137 -4.35 11.78 2.63
N LEU A 138 -4.78 10.68 3.26
CA LEU A 138 -5.66 10.71 4.43
C LEU A 138 -5.00 11.37 5.65
N ILE A 139 -3.71 11.07 5.91
CA ILE A 139 -2.93 11.70 6.98
C ILE A 139 -2.83 13.22 6.77
N SER A 140 -2.75 13.67 5.51
CA SER A 140 -2.77 15.10 5.17
C SER A 140 -4.15 15.75 5.25
N GLY A 141 -5.18 15.00 5.66
CA GLY A 141 -6.56 15.48 5.83
C GLY A 141 -7.40 15.49 4.56
N MET A 142 -6.92 14.90 3.46
CA MET A 142 -7.70 14.79 2.23
C MET A 142 -8.85 13.81 2.41
N LYS A 143 -10.04 14.17 1.94
CA LYS A 143 -11.24 13.30 1.99
C LYS A 143 -11.62 12.73 0.62
N ARG A 144 -11.14 13.36 -0.45
CA ARG A 144 -11.38 13.01 -1.85
C ARG A 144 -10.14 13.32 -2.66
N PHE A 145 -9.63 12.36 -3.42
CA PHE A 145 -8.38 12.51 -4.17
C PHE A 145 -8.28 11.48 -5.30
N TYR A 146 -7.42 11.78 -6.27
CA TYR A 146 -7.09 10.87 -7.37
C TYR A 146 -5.71 10.26 -7.17
N ILE A 147 -5.55 9.01 -7.60
CA ILE A 147 -4.25 8.33 -7.69
C ILE A 147 -4.15 7.65 -9.04
N ASN A 148 -3.05 7.89 -9.76
CA ASN A 148 -2.71 7.18 -10.98
C ASN A 148 -2.10 5.83 -10.61
N VAL A 149 -2.74 4.75 -11.04
CA VAL A 149 -2.29 3.36 -10.85
C VAL A 149 -1.97 2.77 -12.21
N ILE A 150 -0.84 2.07 -12.31
CA ILE A 150 -0.47 1.40 -13.56
C ILE A 150 -1.41 0.23 -13.86
N GLU A 151 -1.90 0.16 -15.09
CA GLU A 151 -2.62 -1.01 -15.59
C GLU A 151 -1.62 -2.14 -15.86
N MET A 152 -1.87 -3.31 -15.26
CA MET A 152 -0.91 -4.41 -15.25
C MET A 152 -0.75 -5.05 -16.63
N GLU A 153 -1.80 -5.01 -17.47
CA GLU A 153 -1.79 -5.64 -18.79
C GLU A 153 -1.16 -4.77 -19.87
N THR A 154 -1.36 -3.44 -19.80
CA THR A 154 -0.98 -2.51 -20.87
C THR A 154 0.16 -1.56 -20.48
N GLY A 155 0.36 -1.32 -19.18
CA GLY A 155 1.27 -0.29 -18.68
C GLY A 155 0.70 1.13 -18.75
N GLU A 156 -0.56 1.28 -19.14
CA GLU A 156 -1.24 2.57 -19.18
C GLU A 156 -1.49 3.13 -17.78
N SER A 157 -1.53 4.45 -17.67
CA SER A 157 -1.89 5.12 -16.42
C SER A 157 -3.41 5.16 -16.29
N GLN A 158 -3.93 4.53 -15.23
CA GLN A 158 -5.34 4.58 -14.89
C GLN A 158 -5.55 5.52 -13.70
N GLU A 159 -6.24 6.63 -13.92
CA GLU A 159 -6.65 7.52 -12.84
C GLU A 159 -7.80 6.88 -12.05
N ASN A 160 -7.65 6.78 -10.72
CA ASN A 160 -8.63 6.19 -9.82
C ASN A 160 -9.08 7.24 -8.81
N LEU A 161 -10.39 7.45 -8.66
CA LEU A 161 -10.97 8.35 -7.66
C LEU A 161 -11.14 7.62 -6.34
N TYR A 162 -10.71 8.24 -5.25
CA TYR A 162 -10.90 7.77 -3.88
C TYR A 162 -11.68 8.80 -3.06
N GLU A 163 -12.67 8.34 -2.31
CA GLU A 163 -13.52 9.21 -1.50
C GLU A 163 -13.93 8.54 -0.18
N LEU A 164 -13.88 9.30 0.92
CA LEU A 164 -14.38 8.84 2.21
C LEU A 164 -15.90 8.69 2.16
N ASP A 165 -16.38 7.53 2.59
CA ASP A 165 -17.78 7.11 2.49
C ASP A 165 -18.28 6.53 3.82
N GLY A 166 -17.91 7.18 4.92
CA GLY A 166 -18.44 6.91 6.25
C GLY A 166 -17.43 6.35 7.24
N GLU A 167 -17.98 5.84 8.34
CA GLU A 167 -17.25 5.41 9.53
C GLU A 167 -17.76 4.04 10.00
N ALA A 168 -16.91 3.30 10.70
CA ALA A 168 -17.22 2.00 11.27
C ALA A 168 -16.40 1.76 12.54
N ILE A 169 -16.75 0.71 13.29
CA ILE A 169 -15.89 0.18 14.35
C ILE A 169 -15.18 -1.06 13.82
N CYS A 170 -13.86 -1.07 13.96
CA CYS A 170 -13.01 -2.21 13.63
C CYS A 170 -12.48 -2.87 14.90
N THR A 171 -12.70 -4.18 15.05
CA THR A 171 -12.18 -4.93 16.21
C THR A 171 -10.92 -5.68 15.80
N LEU A 172 -9.82 -5.43 16.51
CA LEU A 172 -8.53 -6.08 16.34
C LEU A 172 -8.01 -6.52 17.72
N GLN A 173 -7.80 -7.83 17.90
CA GLN A 173 -7.28 -8.41 19.15
C GLN A 173 -8.05 -7.91 20.39
N ASP A 174 -9.39 -8.01 20.34
CA ASP A 174 -10.33 -7.57 21.39
C ASP A 174 -10.33 -6.07 21.73
N LYS A 175 -9.57 -5.26 20.99
CA LYS A 175 -9.64 -3.79 21.04
C LYS A 175 -10.48 -3.26 19.87
N ASN A 176 -11.38 -2.34 20.18
CA ASN A 176 -12.15 -1.59 19.19
C ASN A 176 -11.37 -0.33 18.78
N TYR A 177 -11.41 -0.06 17.48
CA TYR A 177 -10.84 1.13 16.86
C TYR A 177 -11.91 1.83 16.03
N ASP A 178 -11.88 3.15 16.03
CA ASP A 178 -12.59 3.93 15.02
C ASP A 178 -11.95 3.67 13.65
N CYS A 179 -12.80 3.45 12.66
CA CYS A 179 -12.42 3.18 11.29
C CYS A 179 -13.13 4.15 10.36
N VAL A 180 -12.42 4.60 9.32
CA VAL A 180 -13.03 5.29 8.20
C VAL A 180 -13.19 4.33 7.03
N ILE A 181 -14.25 4.53 6.26
CA ILE A 181 -14.54 3.80 5.03
C ILE A 181 -14.12 4.69 3.86
N LEU A 182 -13.33 4.15 2.95
CA LEU A 182 -12.92 4.80 1.70
C LEU A 182 -13.37 3.92 0.54
N LYS A 183 -13.99 4.51 -0.49
CA LYS A 183 -14.30 3.82 -1.73
C LYS A 183 -13.36 4.26 -2.84
N ARG A 184 -12.97 3.31 -3.69
CA ARG A 184 -12.35 3.57 -4.98
C ARG A 184 -13.38 3.38 -6.09
N PHE A 185 -13.46 4.38 -6.95
CA PHE A 185 -14.26 4.38 -8.16
C PHE A 185 -13.32 4.33 -9.37
N ARG A 186 -13.63 3.45 -10.31
CA ARG A 186 -12.94 3.31 -11.59
C ARG A 186 -13.88 3.76 -12.69
N GLU A 187 -13.39 4.55 -13.63
CA GLU A 187 -14.22 4.95 -14.79
C GLU A 187 -14.44 3.78 -15.76
N SER A 188 -13.56 2.78 -15.72
CA SER A 188 -13.52 1.67 -16.69
C SER A 188 -14.52 0.54 -16.40
N ASP A 189 -15.03 0.42 -15.17
CA ASP A 189 -15.94 -0.67 -14.77
C ASP A 189 -16.82 -0.31 -13.55
N ASP A 190 -17.83 -1.14 -13.30
CA ASP A 190 -18.72 -1.03 -12.13
C ASP A 190 -18.10 -1.60 -10.83
N ARG A 191 -16.79 -1.92 -10.84
CA ARG A 191 -16.11 -2.56 -9.70
C ARG A 191 -15.83 -1.54 -8.62
N ILE A 192 -16.43 -1.75 -7.45
CA ILE A 192 -16.21 -0.89 -6.28
C ILE A 192 -15.28 -1.61 -5.31
N THR A 193 -14.16 -0.98 -5.01
CA THR A 193 -13.27 -1.45 -3.93
C THR A 193 -13.51 -0.60 -2.69
N THR A 194 -13.80 -1.25 -1.57
CA THR A 194 -14.05 -0.61 -0.27
C THR A 194 -12.91 -0.91 0.69
N TYR A 195 -12.33 0.15 1.27
CA TYR A 195 -11.26 0.08 2.25
C TYR A 195 -11.76 0.54 3.61
N TYR A 196 -11.44 -0.20 4.65
CA TYR A 196 -11.64 0.17 6.04
C TYR A 196 -10.26 0.47 6.62
N LEU A 197 -10.05 1.70 7.08
CA LEU A 197 -8.74 2.16 7.55
C LEU A 197 -8.85 2.67 8.99
N ILE A 198 -7.87 2.35 9.82
CA ILE A 198 -7.81 2.76 11.23
C ILE A 198 -6.97 4.04 11.36
N PRO A 199 -7.57 5.23 11.61
CA PRO A 199 -6.81 6.48 11.71
C PRO A 199 -5.74 6.47 12.80
N GLU A 200 -6.04 5.89 13.98
CA GLU A 200 -5.09 5.75 15.11
C GLU A 200 -3.81 4.99 14.72
N LEU A 201 -3.90 4.08 13.74
CA LEU A 201 -2.78 3.29 13.23
C LEU A 201 -2.27 3.88 11.91
N ALA A 202 -2.20 5.20 11.80
CA ALA A 202 -1.75 5.92 10.60
C ALA A 202 -2.47 5.41 9.33
N TYR A 203 -3.79 5.29 9.43
CA TYR A 203 -4.69 4.78 8.38
C TYR A 203 -4.28 3.39 7.85
N MET A 204 -3.72 2.51 8.69
CA MET A 204 -3.52 1.11 8.29
C MET A 204 -4.82 0.47 7.83
N PHE A 205 -4.74 -0.33 6.76
CA PHE A 205 -5.88 -1.07 6.22
C PHE A 205 -6.28 -2.16 7.22
N TYR A 206 -7.46 -2.02 7.81
CA TYR A 206 -8.11 -3.08 8.56
C TYR A 206 -8.70 -4.13 7.61
N LYS A 207 -9.40 -3.68 6.57
CA LYS A 207 -10.10 -4.56 5.64
C LYS A 207 -10.14 -3.91 4.25
N VAL A 208 -9.93 -4.71 3.22
CA VAL A 208 -10.12 -4.33 1.81
C VAL A 208 -11.09 -5.34 1.23
N ILE A 209 -12.18 -4.86 0.64
CA ILE A 209 -13.16 -5.67 -0.07
C ILE A 209 -13.16 -5.20 -1.51
N ASP A 210 -12.93 -6.13 -2.42
CA ASP A 210 -12.99 -5.90 -3.85
C ASP A 210 -14.06 -6.82 -4.41
N GLU A 211 -15.16 -6.24 -4.87
CA GLU A 211 -16.35 -6.98 -5.27
C GLU A 211 -16.82 -6.52 -6.65
N SER A 212 -17.11 -7.51 -7.48
CA SER A 212 -17.82 -7.39 -8.75
C SER A 212 -18.85 -8.52 -8.83
N PRO A 213 -19.80 -8.49 -9.78
CA PRO A 213 -20.76 -9.59 -9.94
C PRO A 213 -20.12 -10.98 -10.13
N GLU A 214 -18.86 -11.04 -10.60
CA GLU A 214 -18.17 -12.29 -10.94
C GLU A 214 -17.06 -12.66 -9.95
N GLU A 215 -16.62 -11.74 -9.09
CA GLU A 215 -15.44 -11.94 -8.25
C GLU A 215 -15.58 -11.22 -6.92
N TYR A 216 -15.38 -11.97 -5.84
CA TYR A 216 -15.19 -11.45 -4.49
C TYR A 216 -13.77 -11.71 -3.99
N GLN A 217 -13.13 -10.67 -3.47
CA GLN A 217 -11.87 -10.78 -2.75
C GLN A 217 -11.90 -9.94 -1.47
N LYS A 218 -11.32 -10.46 -0.40
CA LYS A 218 -11.15 -9.72 0.86
C LYS A 218 -9.75 -9.90 1.41
N LEU A 219 -9.14 -8.80 1.83
CA LEU A 219 -7.92 -8.78 2.64
C LEU A 219 -8.25 -8.18 4.01
N GLU A 220 -7.97 -8.90 5.10
CA GLU A 220 -8.37 -8.47 6.43
C GLU A 220 -7.23 -8.65 7.45
N LEU A 221 -6.97 -7.60 8.23
CA LEU A 221 -5.99 -7.57 9.31
C LEU A 221 -6.46 -8.49 10.44
N LYS A 222 -5.60 -9.44 10.82
CA LYS A 222 -5.88 -10.39 11.91
C LYS A 222 -5.04 -10.13 13.14
N GLU A 223 -3.82 -9.64 12.97
CA GLU A 223 -2.89 -9.44 14.08
C GLU A 223 -1.88 -8.35 13.74
N LEU A 224 -1.62 -7.44 14.67
CA LEU A 224 -0.52 -6.48 14.56
C LEU A 224 0.71 -7.06 15.30
N LEU A 225 1.79 -7.31 14.57
CA LEU A 225 3.01 -7.92 15.12
C LEU A 225 4.03 -6.86 15.55
N SER A 226 4.10 -5.74 14.83
CA SER A 226 4.86 -4.54 15.20
C SER A 226 4.30 -3.30 14.49
N PHE A 227 4.47 -2.12 15.10
CA PHE A 227 4.06 -0.84 14.55
C PHE A 227 4.85 0.31 15.18
N GLY A 228 5.67 1.00 14.37
CA GLY A 228 6.51 2.12 14.82
C GLY A 228 7.76 1.71 15.60
#